data_AF-B1TDH2-F1
#
_entry.id   AF-B1TDH2-F1
#
_cell.length_a   1.000
_cell.length_b   1.000
_cell.length_c   1.000
_cell.angle_alpha   90.00
_cell.angle_beta   90.00
_cell.angle_gamma   90.00
#
_symmetry.space_group_name_H-M   'P 1'
#
loop_
_entity.id
_entity.type
_entity.pdbx_description
1 polymer ?
#
loop_
_entity_poly.entity_id
_entity_poly.type
_entity_poly.pdbx_seq_one_letter_code
_entity_poly.pdbx_strand_id
1 'polypeptide(L)'
;MSDAQGILSGTIAFLGELAPDALDGGAARPIALELPNGIAFDMTGEQYVRDWALPQFYFHAIAAYAILRHYGVELGKADYVPHMLAYVRPDTIPQG
;
A
#
# COMPACT_ATOMS: atom_id res chain seq x y z
N MET A 1 7.89 -3.75 -18.77
CA MET A 1 8.60 -3.34 -17.54
C MET A 1 8.58 -1.83 -17.32
N SER A 2 8.78 -1.01 -18.37
CA SER A 2 8.70 0.47 -18.30
C SER A 2 7.38 1.00 -17.72
N ASP A 3 6.25 0.40 -18.11
CA ASP A 3 4.94 0.97 -17.75
C ASP A 3 4.61 0.80 -16.27
N ALA A 4 4.87 -0.39 -15.70
CA ALA A 4 4.65 -0.64 -14.28
C ALA A 4 5.56 0.24 -13.40
N GLN A 5 6.84 0.37 -13.77
CA GLN A 5 7.77 1.26 -13.06
C GLN A 5 7.38 2.73 -13.22
N GLY A 6 6.88 3.12 -14.39
CA GLY A 6 6.35 4.46 -14.65
C GLY A 6 5.14 4.79 -13.78
N ILE A 7 4.18 3.87 -13.67
CA ILE A 7 3.00 4.03 -12.79
C ILE A 7 3.42 4.18 -11.33
N LEU A 8 4.32 3.31 -10.85
CA LEU A 8 4.82 3.39 -9.47
C LEU A 8 5.54 4.71 -9.20
N SER A 9 6.44 5.12 -10.10
CA SER A 9 7.20 6.36 -9.95
C SER A 9 6.29 7.59 -9.97
N GLY A 10 5.32 7.63 -10.90
CA GLY A 10 4.33 8.70 -10.98
C GLY A 10 3.44 8.78 -9.75
N THR A 11 3.02 7.63 -9.20
CA THR A 11 2.22 7.59 -7.97
C THR A 11 3.01 8.08 -6.76
N ILE A 12 4.28 7.67 -6.63
CA ILE A 12 5.16 8.13 -5.54
C ILE A 12 5.40 9.65 -5.66
N ALA A 13 5.66 10.15 -6.87
CA ALA A 13 5.85 11.59 -7.10
C ALA A 13 4.60 12.38 -6.70
N PHE A 14 3.42 11.96 -7.17
CA PHE A 14 2.14 12.58 -6.80
C PHE A 14 1.91 12.60 -5.28
N LEU A 15 2.15 11.47 -4.59
CA LEU A 15 2.02 11.41 -3.13
C LEU A 15 3.02 12.33 -2.42
N GLY A 16 4.21 12.52 -2.99
CA GLY A 16 5.24 13.42 -2.46
C GLY A 16 4.93 14.91 -2.61
N GLU A 17 3.99 15.28 -3.49
CA GLU A 17 3.53 16.66 -3.69
C GLU A 17 2.45 17.09 -2.67
N LEU A 18 1.90 16.15 -1.91
CA LEU A 18 0.86 16.43 -0.92
C LEU A 18 1.42 17.22 0.26
N ALA A 19 0.67 18.22 0.72
CA ALA A 19 0.96 18.90 1.97
C ALA A 19 0.86 17.92 3.16
N PRO A 20 1.63 18.11 4.25
CA PRO A 20 1.60 17.21 5.40
C PRO A 20 0.22 16.97 6.02
N ASP A 21 -0.67 17.96 5.92
CA ASP A 21 -2.04 17.98 6.46
C ASP A 21 -3.12 17.67 5.40
N ALA A 22 -2.73 17.32 4.17
CA ALA A 22 -3.65 17.16 3.04
C ALA A 22 -4.76 16.13 3.27
N LEU A 23 -4.59 15.20 4.22
CA LEU A 23 -5.54 14.13 4.52
C LEU A 23 -6.17 14.23 5.93
N ASP A 24 -5.80 15.21 6.74
CA ASP A 24 -6.20 15.29 8.16
C ASP A 24 -7.72 15.37 8.35
N GLY A 25 -8.41 16.07 7.45
CA GLY A 25 -9.88 16.18 7.44
C GLY A 25 -10.61 14.97 6.83
N GLY A 26 -9.87 13.94 6.37
CA GLY A 26 -10.42 12.84 5.59
C GLY A 26 -11.21 11.82 6.41
N ALA A 27 -10.87 11.65 7.70
CA ALA A 27 -11.40 10.55 8.51
C ALA A 27 -12.94 10.52 8.59
N ALA A 28 -13.58 11.68 8.77
CA ALA A 28 -15.04 11.81 8.88
C ALA A 28 -15.74 12.07 7.53
N ARG A 29 -14.98 12.22 6.44
CA ARG A 29 -15.55 12.52 5.11
C ARG A 29 -16.46 11.37 4.66
N PRO A 30 -17.71 11.64 4.24
CA PRO A 30 -18.54 10.62 3.60
C PRO A 30 -17.92 10.15 2.28
N ILE A 31 -17.84 8.84 2.09
CA ILE A 31 -17.37 8.17 0.88
C ILE A 31 -18.45 7.20 0.43
N ALA A 32 -18.90 7.36 -0.83
CA ALA A 32 -19.73 6.39 -1.53
C ALA A 32 -18.84 5.61 -2.49
N LEU A 33 -18.65 4.31 -2.23
CA LEU A 33 -17.96 3.40 -3.13
C LEU A 33 -19.00 2.64 -3.94
N GLU A 34 -19.10 2.95 -5.22
CA GLU A 34 -19.99 2.27 -6.17
C GLU A 34 -19.22 1.26 -7.00
N LEU A 35 -19.67 0.01 -7.00
CA LEU A 35 -19.09 -1.06 -7.80
C LEU A 35 -19.83 -1.18 -9.15
N PRO A 36 -19.16 -1.69 -10.22
CA PRO A 36 -19.78 -1.82 -11.55
C PRO A 36 -21.04 -2.70 -11.61
N ASN A 37 -21.26 -3.56 -10.61
CA ASN A 37 -22.44 -4.41 -10.50
C ASN A 37 -23.63 -3.76 -9.78
N GLY A 38 -23.53 -2.46 -9.44
CA GLY A 38 -24.60 -1.71 -8.78
C GLY A 38 -24.63 -1.84 -7.26
N ILE A 39 -23.69 -2.56 -6.64
CA ILE A 39 -23.51 -2.55 -5.18
C ILE A 39 -22.84 -1.24 -4.77
N ALA A 40 -23.37 -0.58 -3.75
CA ALA A 40 -22.79 0.62 -3.17
C ALA A 40 -22.51 0.44 -1.66
N PHE A 41 -21.43 1.05 -1.18
CA PHE A 41 -21.06 1.10 0.23
C PHE A 41 -20.87 2.55 0.67
N ASP A 42 -21.64 2.95 1.68
CA ASP A 42 -21.48 4.24 2.34
C ASP A 42 -20.59 4.08 3.59
N MET A 43 -19.52 4.86 3.64
CA MET A 43 -18.51 4.79 4.69
C MET A 43 -18.02 6.19 5.06
N THR A 44 -17.44 6.32 6.25
CA THR A 44 -16.52 7.43 6.53
C THR A 44 -15.17 7.16 5.85
N GLY A 45 -14.32 8.19 5.69
CA GLY A 45 -12.98 8.02 5.15
C GLY A 45 -12.13 7.04 5.97
N GLU A 46 -12.27 7.06 7.30
CA GLU A 46 -11.60 6.09 8.18
C GLU A 46 -12.06 4.65 7.90
N GLN A 47 -13.37 4.41 7.78
CA GLN A 47 -13.93 3.10 7.45
C GLN A 47 -13.48 2.65 6.06
N TYR A 48 -13.51 3.54 5.07
CA TYR A 48 -13.02 3.26 3.72
C TYR A 48 -11.54 2.83 3.73
N VAL A 49 -10.67 3.54 4.45
CA VAL A 49 -9.25 3.19 4.52
C VAL A 49 -9.04 1.86 5.23
N ARG A 50 -9.67 1.67 6.40
CA ARG A 50 -9.51 0.48 7.25
C ARG A 50 -10.07 -0.79 6.59
N ASP A 51 -11.27 -0.72 6.05
CA ASP A 51 -12.04 -1.90 5.62
C ASP A 51 -11.94 -2.18 4.12
N TRP A 52 -11.61 -1.18 3.30
CA TRP A 52 -11.53 -1.34 1.84
C TRP A 52 -10.11 -1.09 1.30
N ALA A 53 -9.58 0.13 1.44
CA ALA A 53 -8.37 0.53 0.74
C ALA A 53 -7.12 -0.26 1.19
N LEU A 54 -6.91 -0.39 2.51
CA LEU A 54 -5.75 -1.13 3.04
C LEU A 54 -5.80 -2.63 2.69
N PRO A 55 -6.91 -3.36 2.91
CA PRO A 55 -7.00 -4.76 2.49
C PRO A 55 -6.76 -4.96 1.00
N GLN A 56 -7.34 -4.12 0.14
CA GLN A 56 -7.17 -4.21 -1.31
C GLN A 56 -5.72 -3.96 -1.73
N PHE A 57 -5.08 -2.92 -1.17
CA PHE A 57 -3.68 -2.63 -1.45
C PHE A 57 -2.77 -3.83 -1.12
N TYR A 58 -2.89 -4.38 0.09
CA TYR A 58 -2.05 -5.50 0.51
C TYR A 58 -2.37 -6.80 -0.21
N PHE A 59 -3.64 -7.06 -0.56
CA PHE A 59 -4.02 -8.21 -1.37
C PHE A 59 -3.30 -8.20 -2.73
N HIS A 60 -3.26 -7.05 -3.41
CA HIS A 60 -2.57 -6.94 -4.70
C HIS A 60 -1.05 -6.94 -4.54
N ALA A 61 -0.50 -6.29 -3.51
CA ALA A 61 0.94 -6.29 -3.25
C ALA A 61 1.48 -7.70 -2.98
N ILE A 62 0.81 -8.49 -2.13
CA ILE A 62 1.25 -9.86 -1.85
C ILE A 62 1.06 -10.79 -3.06
N ALA A 63 0.02 -10.58 -3.87
CA ALA A 63 -0.18 -11.33 -5.11
C ALA A 63 0.98 -11.10 -6.09
N ALA A 64 1.40 -9.84 -6.29
CA ALA A 64 2.54 -9.52 -7.13
C ALA A 64 3.85 -10.15 -6.60
N TYR A 65 4.10 -10.04 -5.30
CA TYR A 65 5.22 -10.70 -4.63
C TYR A 65 5.22 -12.23 -4.86
N ALA A 66 4.07 -12.87 -4.68
CA ALA A 66 3.93 -14.31 -4.82
C ALA A 66 4.17 -14.78 -6.26
N ILE A 67 3.65 -14.05 -7.26
CA ILE A 67 3.89 -14.34 -8.68
C ILE A 67 5.39 -14.23 -8.99
N LEU A 68 6.03 -13.12 -8.64
CA LEU A 68 7.46 -12.92 -8.92
C LEU A 68 8.34 -14.00 -8.26
N ARG A 69 8.05 -14.31 -6.99
CA ARG A 69 8.74 -15.38 -6.26
C ARG A 69 8.52 -16.76 -6.90
N HIS A 70 7.30 -17.05 -7.37
CA HIS A 70 6.99 -18.30 -8.06
C HIS A 70 7.80 -18.46 -9.36
N TYR A 71 8.08 -17.36 -10.07
CA TYR A 71 8.92 -17.33 -11.27
C TYR A 71 10.43 -17.24 -10.98
N GLY A 72 10.86 -17.45 -9.73
CA GLY A 72 12.28 -17.55 -9.38
C GLY A 72 12.99 -16.21 -9.17
N VAL A 73 12.27 -15.09 -9.07
CA VAL A 73 12.86 -13.84 -8.58
C VAL A 73 13.24 -14.02 -7.10
N GLU A 74 14.47 -13.68 -6.73
CA GLU A 74 15.03 -13.81 -5.38
C GLU A 74 14.45 -12.77 -4.40
N LEU A 75 13.13 -12.74 -4.25
CA LEU A 75 12.46 -11.96 -3.22
C LEU A 75 12.37 -12.77 -1.92
N GLY A 76 12.40 -12.08 -0.79
CA GLY A 76 12.25 -12.61 0.56
C GLY A 76 11.19 -11.86 1.36
N LYS A 77 10.91 -12.34 2.58
CA LYS A 77 9.98 -11.64 3.49
C LYS A 77 10.45 -10.21 3.78
N ALA A 78 11.77 -9.98 3.85
CA ALA A 78 12.37 -8.67 4.07
C ALA A 78 12.00 -7.66 2.97
N ASP A 79 11.85 -8.09 1.72
CA ASP A 79 11.44 -7.24 0.60
C ASP A 79 9.96 -6.87 0.65
N TYR A 80 9.12 -7.70 1.26
CA TYR A 80 7.68 -7.43 1.43
C TYR A 80 7.39 -6.53 2.64
N VAL A 81 8.16 -6.65 3.72
CA VAL A 81 7.98 -5.83 4.95
C VAL A 81 9.18 -4.92 5.27
N PRO A 82 9.72 -4.14 4.32
CA PRO A 82 10.90 -3.32 4.57
C PRO A 82 10.65 -2.24 5.64
N HIS A 83 9.41 -1.82 5.83
CA HIS A 83 9.01 -0.88 6.89
C HIS A 83 9.29 -1.40 8.31
N MET A 84 9.45 -2.72 8.50
CA MET A 84 9.83 -3.29 9.79
C MET A 84 11.24 -2.87 10.24
N LEU A 85 12.11 -2.47 9.31
CA LEU A 85 13.46 -1.99 9.61
C LEU A 85 13.46 -0.73 10.49
N ALA A 86 12.40 0.08 10.44
CA ALA A 86 12.27 1.25 11.30
C ALA A 86 12.15 0.90 12.80
N TYR A 87 11.82 -0.36 13.12
CA TYR A 87 11.62 -0.84 14.48
C TYR A 87 12.74 -1.79 14.96
N VAL A 88 13.77 -2.01 14.15
CA VAL A 88 14.88 -2.89 14.54
C VAL A 88 15.67 -2.26 15.69
N ARG A 89 15.98 -3.05 16.71
CA ARG A 89 16.94 -2.61 17.72
C ARG A 89 18.36 -2.73 17.15
N PRO A 90 19.17 -1.65 17.13
CA PRO A 90 20.48 -1.66 16.47
C PRO A 90 21.44 -2.76 16.96
N ASP A 91 21.40 -3.09 18.25
CA ASP A 91 22.23 -4.12 18.90
C ASP A 91 21.86 -5.56 18.49
N THR A 92 20.73 -5.75 17.82
CA THR A 92 20.26 -7.08 17.37
C THR A 92 20.57 -7.38 15.90
N ILE A 93 21.17 -6.44 15.18
CA ILE A 93 21.57 -6.63 13.78
C ILE A 93 22.81 -7.54 13.75
N PRO A 94 22.78 -8.71 13.08
CA PRO A 94 23.94 -9.58 12.97
C PRO A 94 25.14 -8.81 12.40
N GLN A 95 26.26 -8.81 13.13
CA GLN A 95 27.54 -8.42 12.58
C GLN A 95 28.05 -9.64 11.82
N GLY A 96 28.16 -9.53 10.50
CA GLY A 96 28.61 -10.62 9.63
C GLY A 96 29.98 -11.18 10.00
#